data_AF-S9P427-F1
#
_entry.id   AF-S9P427-F1
#
_cell.length_a   1.000
_cell.length_b   1.000
_cell.length_c   1.000
_cell.angle_alpha   90.00
_cell.angle_beta   90.00
_cell.angle_gamma   90.00
#
_symmetry.space_group_name_H-M   'P 1'
#
loop_
_entity.id
_entity.type
_entity.pdbx_description
1 polymer ?
#
loop_
_entity_poly.entity_id
_entity_poly.type
_entity_poly.pdbx_seq_one_letter_code
_entity_poly.pdbx_strand_id
1 'polypeptide(L)'
;MSVAILIEFKEQGRKELYIPVATEGEYGTEWVENAEKLGLRWLPLFQAGTSVDVADLPAVVNEIQQLRARLVGNPKKAATVERMDFILESLGEVPPEEISRIFIG
;
A
#
# COMPACT_ATOMS: atom_id res chain seq x y z
N MET A 1 -5.94 5.59 -14.42
CA MET A 1 -4.54 5.58 -13.94
C MET A 1 -4.40 4.41 -12.95
N SER A 2 -3.29 4.24 -12.23
CA SER A 2 -3.10 3.15 -11.26
C SER A 2 -2.45 3.68 -10.01
N VAL A 3 -2.79 3.10 -8.85
CA VAL A 3 -2.15 3.40 -7.57
C VAL A 3 -0.95 2.48 -7.39
N ALA A 4 0.19 3.04 -6.98
CA ALA A 4 1.43 2.33 -6.70
C ALA A 4 2.16 2.93 -5.50
N ILE A 5 3.01 2.13 -4.87
CA ILE A 5 3.97 2.58 -3.85
C ILE A 5 5.32 2.74 -4.54
N LEU A 6 5.91 3.92 -4.39
CA LEU A 6 7.23 4.31 -4.86
C LEU A 6 8.13 4.49 -3.65
N ILE A 7 9.24 3.75 -3.60
CA ILE A 7 10.26 3.88 -2.57
C ILE A 7 11.57 4.32 -3.20
N GLU A 8 12.03 5.50 -2.81
CA GLU A 8 13.35 6.02 -3.14
C GLU A 8 14.33 5.63 -2.04
N PHE A 9 15.51 5.16 -2.41
CA PHE A 9 16.55 4.75 -1.47
C PHE A 9 17.59 5.85 -1.25
N LYS A 10 18.23 5.85 -0.08
CA LYS A 10 19.31 6.80 0.25
C LYS A 10 20.58 6.54 -0.57
N GLU A 11 20.80 5.30 -0.97
CA GLU A 11 21.96 4.91 -1.76
C GLU A 11 21.91 5.51 -3.16
N GLN A 12 22.93 6.29 -3.52
CA GLN A 12 23.01 6.91 -4.84
C GLN A 12 23.19 5.85 -5.93
N GLY A 13 22.30 5.87 -6.92
CA GLY A 13 22.34 4.95 -8.07
C GLY A 13 21.52 3.67 -7.88
N ARG A 14 20.99 3.41 -6.67
CA ARG A 14 19.99 2.36 -6.48
C ARG A 14 18.69 2.77 -7.14
N LYS A 15 18.11 1.86 -7.93
CA LYS A 15 16.81 2.08 -8.58
C LYS A 15 15.70 2.14 -7.53
N GLU A 16 14.75 3.02 -7.77
CA GLU A 16 13.51 3.10 -7.00
C GLU A 16 12.77 1.76 -7.06
N LEU A 17 12.13 1.39 -5.95
CA LEU A 17 11.25 0.25 -5.90
C LEU A 17 9.83 0.70 -6.22
N TYR A 18 9.25 0.07 -7.24
CA TYR A 18 7.87 0.28 -7.66
C TYR A 18 7.02 -0.93 -7.30
N ILE A 19 6.04 -0.74 -6.41
CA ILE A 19 5.13 -1.80 -5.97
C ILE A 19 3.72 -1.44 -6.49
N PRO A 20 3.21 -2.13 -7.53
CA PRO A 20 1.87 -1.88 -8.04
C PRO A 20 0.81 -2.30 -7.01
N VAL A 21 -0.14 -1.40 -6.72
CA VAL A 21 -1.22 -1.63 -5.76
C VAL A 21 -2.50 -2.06 -6.47
N ALA A 22 -3.09 -1.21 -7.31
CA ALA A 22 -4.30 -1.54 -8.06
C ALA A 22 -4.53 -0.57 -9.21
N THR A 23 -5.42 -0.90 -10.13
CA THR A 23 -5.97 0.13 -11.02
C THR A 23 -6.78 1.15 -10.20
N GLU A 24 -6.89 2.38 -10.67
CA GLU A 24 -7.63 3.44 -9.97
C GLU A 24 -9.10 3.08 -9.70
N GLY A 25 -9.76 2.38 -10.65
CA GLY A 25 -11.14 1.93 -10.49
C GLY A 25 -11.30 0.83 -9.44
N GLU A 26 -10.38 -0.14 -9.41
CA GLU A 26 -10.33 -1.18 -8.37
C GLU A 26 -9.99 -0.57 -7.01
N TYR A 27 -9.08 0.41 -6.98
CA TYR A 27 -8.72 1.10 -5.74
C TYR A 27 -9.93 1.81 -5.13
N GLY A 28 -10.67 2.59 -5.91
CA GLY A 28 -11.87 3.27 -5.42
C GLY A 28 -12.95 2.31 -4.90
N THR A 29 -13.27 1.27 -5.68
CA THR A 29 -14.39 0.37 -5.37
C THR A 29 -14.06 -0.73 -4.36
N GLU A 30 -12.81 -1.15 -4.25
CA GLU A 30 -12.41 -2.26 -3.38
C GLU A 30 -11.57 -1.84 -2.18
N TRP A 31 -10.73 -0.82 -2.32
CA TRP A 31 -9.85 -0.37 -1.24
C TRP A 31 -10.51 0.74 -0.43
N VAL A 32 -10.84 1.86 -1.08
CA VAL A 32 -11.37 3.05 -0.41
C VAL A 32 -12.67 2.74 0.32
N GLU A 33 -13.65 2.14 -0.37
CA GLU A 33 -14.94 1.81 0.26
C GLU A 33 -14.82 0.91 1.51
N ASN A 34 -13.91 -0.06 1.50
CA ASN A 34 -13.72 -0.96 2.64
C ASN A 34 -12.88 -0.30 3.73
N ALA A 35 -11.91 0.53 3.36
CA ALA A 35 -11.11 1.32 4.29
C ALA A 35 -11.98 2.32 5.08
N GLU A 36 -12.89 3.02 4.40
CA GLU A 36 -13.84 3.93 5.06
C GLU A 36 -14.76 3.19 6.04
N LYS A 37 -15.28 2.02 5.65
CA LYS A 37 -16.11 1.17 6.53
C LYS A 37 -15.35 0.68 7.77
N LEU A 38 -14.03 0.54 7.68
CA LEU A 38 -13.16 0.15 8.78
C LEU A 38 -12.61 1.36 9.57
N GLY A 39 -12.87 2.59 9.13
CA GLY A 39 -12.34 3.81 9.76
C GLY A 39 -10.83 3.99 9.58
N LEU A 40 -10.25 3.40 8.52
CA LEU A 40 -8.84 3.52 8.17
C LEU A 40 -8.53 4.91 7.60
N ARG A 41 -7.33 5.43 7.84
CA ARG A 41 -6.96 6.82 7.53
C ARG A 41 -6.02 6.94 6.34
N TRP A 42 -5.05 6.06 6.21
CA TRP A 42 -4.03 6.12 5.16
C TRP A 42 -4.56 5.64 3.82
N LEU A 43 -5.21 4.48 3.76
CA LEU A 43 -5.63 3.89 2.48
C LEU A 43 -6.51 4.82 1.63
N PRO A 44 -7.50 5.55 2.17
CA PRO A 44 -8.29 6.49 1.36
C PRO A 44 -7.47 7.62 0.72
N LEU A 45 -6.34 8.01 1.33
CA LEU A 45 -5.49 9.11 0.84
C LEU A 45 -4.66 8.71 -0.38
N PHE A 46 -4.39 7.42 -0.58
CA PHE A 46 -3.50 6.95 -1.64
C PHE A 46 -4.05 7.23 -3.03
N GLN A 47 -5.38 7.30 -3.19
CA GLN A 47 -5.99 7.61 -4.48
C GLN A 47 -5.63 9.03 -4.99
N ALA A 48 -5.37 9.97 -4.08
CA ALA A 48 -5.00 11.35 -4.43
C ALA A 48 -3.48 11.56 -4.55
N GLY A 49 -2.68 10.55 -4.21
CA GLY A 49 -1.24 10.70 -4.04
C GLY A 49 -0.87 11.29 -2.68
N THR A 50 -0.09 10.58 -1.88
CA THR A 50 0.44 11.07 -0.60
C THR A 50 1.91 10.69 -0.43
N SER A 51 2.69 11.58 0.16
CA SER A 51 4.00 11.21 0.71
C SER A 51 3.77 10.58 2.08
N VAL A 52 4.53 9.51 2.38
CA VAL A 52 4.49 8.80 3.65
C VAL A 52 5.86 8.89 4.28
N ASP A 53 5.93 9.34 5.53
CA ASP A 53 7.19 9.29 6.28
C ASP A 53 7.50 7.85 6.68
N VAL A 54 8.80 7.52 6.71
CA VAL A 54 9.26 6.16 7.10
C VAL A 54 8.75 5.78 8.50
N ALA A 55 8.59 6.76 9.40
CA ALA A 55 8.04 6.57 10.74
C ALA A 55 6.55 6.15 10.75
N ASP A 56 5.79 6.50 9.71
CA ASP A 56 4.38 6.18 9.55
C ASP A 56 4.15 4.89 8.75
N LEU A 57 5.19 4.35 8.11
CA LEU A 57 5.10 3.10 7.35
C LEU A 57 4.50 1.93 8.17
N PRO A 58 4.82 1.75 9.47
CA PRO A 58 4.17 0.73 10.29
C PRO A 58 2.65 0.91 10.40
N ALA A 59 2.16 2.16 10.44
CA ALA A 59 0.73 2.44 10.47
C ALA A 59 0.07 2.09 9.14
N VAL A 60 0.71 2.43 8.01
CA VAL A 60 0.25 2.03 6.66
C VAL A 60 0.17 0.51 6.53
N VAL A 61 1.24 -0.20 6.92
CA VAL A 61 1.29 -1.67 6.90
C VAL A 61 0.16 -2.27 7.73
N ASN A 62 -0.09 -1.73 8.92
CA ASN A 62 -1.18 -2.19 9.78
C ASN A 62 -2.57 -1.95 9.16
N GLU A 63 -2.79 -0.85 8.45
CA GLU A 63 -4.05 -0.63 7.72
C GLU A 63 -4.24 -1.62 6.57
N ILE A 64 -3.18 -1.92 5.80
CA ILE A 64 -3.23 -2.93 4.73
C ILE A 64 -3.58 -4.31 5.33
N GLN A 65 -3.00 -4.67 6.48
CA GLN A 65 -3.30 -5.92 7.18
C GLN A 65 -4.77 -5.99 7.66
N GLN A 66 -5.31 -4.89 8.19
CA GLN A 66 -6.72 -4.83 8.61
C GLN A 66 -7.68 -4.98 7.43
N LEU A 67 -7.40 -4.30 6.31
CA LEU A 67 -8.20 -4.44 5.10
C LEU A 67 -8.11 -5.86 4.55
N ARG A 68 -6.91 -6.45 4.51
CA ARG A 68 -6.71 -7.85 4.11
C ARG A 68 -7.54 -8.80 4.97
N ALA A 69 -7.48 -8.66 6.29
CA ALA A 69 -8.24 -9.48 7.23
C ALA A 69 -9.77 -9.34 7.05
N ARG A 70 -10.24 -8.18 6.56
CA ARG A 70 -11.67 -7.98 6.24
C ARG A 70 -12.10 -8.70 4.97
N LEU A 71 -11.20 -8.85 4.00
CA LEU A 71 -11.48 -9.42 2.68
C LEU A 71 -11.16 -10.92 2.59
N VAL A 72 -10.29 -11.43 3.48
CA VAL A 72 -9.93 -12.84 3.54
C VAL A 72 -11.19 -13.70 3.71
N GLY A 73 -11.29 -14.77 2.93
CA GLY A 73 -12.45 -15.66 2.92
C GLY A 73 -13.59 -15.26 1.97
N ASN A 74 -13.52 -14.11 1.28
CA ASN A 74 -14.41 -13.81 0.16
C ASN A 74 -13.75 -14.24 -1.17
N PRO A 75 -14.25 -15.29 -1.85
CA PRO A 75 -13.63 -15.79 -3.09
C PRO A 75 -13.58 -14.73 -4.21
N LYS A 76 -14.52 -13.78 -4.21
CA LYS A 76 -14.55 -12.69 -5.21
C LYS A 76 -13.43 -11.66 -4.99
N LYS A 77 -12.76 -11.69 -3.84
CA LYS A 77 -11.70 -10.75 -3.45
C LYS A 77 -10.34 -11.43 -3.31
N ALA A 78 -10.21 -12.69 -3.77
CA ALA A 78 -8.98 -13.46 -3.66
C ALA A 78 -7.78 -12.73 -4.31
N ALA A 79 -7.95 -12.22 -5.53
CA ALA A 79 -6.91 -11.46 -6.22
C ALA A 79 -6.47 -10.20 -5.47
N THR A 80 -7.43 -9.49 -4.86
CA THR A 80 -7.16 -8.29 -4.03
C THR A 80 -6.39 -8.64 -2.76
N VAL A 81 -6.72 -9.77 -2.13
CA VAL A 81 -6.00 -10.29 -0.96
C VAL A 81 -4.57 -10.72 -1.34
N GLU A 82 -4.40 -11.45 -2.43
CA GLU A 82 -3.07 -11.83 -2.94
C GLU A 82 -2.21 -10.60 -3.25
N ARG A 83 -2.83 -9.55 -3.80
CA ARG A 83 -2.17 -8.26 -4.03
C ARG A 83 -1.71 -7.61 -2.73
N MET A 84 -2.53 -7.64 -1.68
CA MET A 84 -2.14 -7.14 -0.35
C MET A 84 -1.00 -7.95 0.24
N ASP A 85 -1.01 -9.28 0.09
CA ASP A 85 0.08 -10.16 0.52
C ASP A 85 1.40 -9.78 -0.16
N PHE A 86 1.38 -9.65 -1.48
CA PHE A 86 2.56 -9.21 -2.24
C PHE A 86 3.10 -7.85 -1.76
N ILE A 87 2.22 -6.88 -1.49
CA ILE A 87 2.63 -5.57 -0.99
C ILE A 87 3.27 -5.69 0.40
N LEU A 88 2.65 -6.43 1.31
CA LEU A 88 3.16 -6.62 2.68
C LEU A 88 4.52 -7.31 2.69
N GLU A 89 4.70 -8.34 1.86
CA GLU A 89 5.99 -9.02 1.67
C GLU A 89 7.03 -8.05 1.10
N SER A 90 6.71 -7.34 0.02
CA SER A 90 7.61 -6.37 -0.62
C SER A 90 8.05 -5.25 0.33
N LEU A 91 7.15 -4.75 1.17
CA LEU A 91 7.47 -3.74 2.18
C LEU A 91 8.31 -4.32 3.33
N GLY A 92 8.09 -5.58 3.69
CA GLY A 92 8.85 -6.28 4.74
C GLY A 92 10.30 -6.58 4.35
N GLU A 93 10.60 -6.67 3.06
CA GLU A 93 11.96 -6.87 2.54
C GLU A 93 12.80 -5.58 2.51
N VAL A 94 12.19 -4.41 2.72
CA VAL A 94 12.87 -3.11 2.65
C VAL A 94 13.28 -2.63 4.04
N PRO A 95 14.58 -2.49 4.34
CA PRO A 95 15.03 -1.95 5.62
C PRO A 95 14.68 -0.45 5.73
N PRO A 96 13.98 0.00 6.79
CA PRO A 96 13.56 1.40 6.94
C PRO A 96 14.72 2.40 6.91
N GLU A 97 15.90 2.01 7.38
CA GLU A 97 17.12 2.81 7.41
C GLU A 97 17.65 3.15 6.00
N GLU A 98 17.31 2.35 4.98
CA GLU A 98 17.73 2.55 3.60
C GLU A 98 16.78 3.47 2.83
N ILE A 99 15.57 3.72 3.36
CA ILE A 99 14.53 4.49 2.67
C ILE A 99 14.80 5.98 2.81
N SER A 100 14.86 6.68 1.67
CA SER A 100 14.92 8.14 1.59
C SER A 100 13.52 8.75 1.60
N ARG A 101 12.62 8.22 0.77
CA ARG A 101 11.26 8.74 0.59
C ARG A 101 10.29 7.64 0.20
N ILE A 102 9.04 7.77 0.65
CA ILE A 102 7.92 6.92 0.22
C ILE A 102 6.83 7.82 -0.36
N PHE A 103 6.37 7.49 -1.55
CA PHE A 103 5.20 8.12 -2.17
C PHE A 103 4.21 7.03 -2.58
N ILE A 104 2.91 7.29 -2.38
CA ILE A 104 1.85 6.34 -2.74
C ILE A 104 0.77 7.09 -3.50
N GLY A 105 0.52 6.70 -4.76
CA GLY A 105 -0.38 7.39 -5.68
C GLY A 105 -0.59 6.64 -6.98
#